data_AF-A0A2K3N9A5-F1
#
_entry.id   AF-A0A2K3N9A5-F1
#
_cell.length_a   1.000
_cell.length_b   1.000
_cell.length_c   1.000
_cell.angle_alpha   90.00
_cell.angle_beta   90.00
_cell.angle_gamma   90.00
#
_symmetry.space_group_name_H-M   'P 1'
#
loop_
_entity.id
_entity.type
_entity.pdbx_description
1 polymer ?
#
loop_
_entity_poly.entity_id
_entity_poly.type
_entity_poly.pdbx_seq_one_letter_code
_entity_poly.pdbx_strand_id
1 'polypeptide(L)'
;ELTENMTRRWSFYMDFLPVVVIIGNECIDMGLLTLFKAATLQGMNNHVFIAYAYAVGTSVLLPVTLFTRRSRVVPPISFSIIWKSVLLGALGCTSQILGYIGISYSSPTLASAIGNLIPAFTFMLAVTFRMEKLSAKSRSSNAKVMGSIISIAGAFVLTFYKGPPILQSSYTHISSPIHQPVEFLKSVDSSWAIAGVLLTVDYFMGSIWYILQVKLVL
;
A
#
# COMPACT_ATOMS: atom_id res chain seq x y z
N GLU A 1 -4.71 -34.83 -27.23
CA GLU A 1 -4.18 -33.60 -27.88
C GLU A 1 -4.98 -32.33 -27.55
N LEU A 2 -6.27 -32.20 -27.90
CA LEU A 2 -7.07 -30.99 -27.58
C LEU A 2 -7.20 -30.71 -26.06
N THR A 3 -7.44 -31.74 -25.25
CA THR A 3 -7.55 -31.64 -23.79
C THR A 3 -6.22 -31.29 -23.12
N GLU A 4 -5.12 -31.81 -23.65
CA GLU A 4 -3.75 -31.55 -23.19
C GLU A 4 -3.29 -30.12 -23.50
N ASN A 5 -3.67 -29.60 -24.68
CA ASN A 5 -3.39 -28.22 -25.04
C ASN A 5 -4.25 -27.23 -24.23
N MET A 6 -5.49 -27.61 -23.86
CA MET A 6 -6.34 -26.82 -22.96
C MET A 6 -5.81 -26.81 -21.53
N THR A 7 -5.41 -27.95 -20.96
CA THR A 7 -4.83 -28.00 -19.61
C THR A 7 -3.50 -27.26 -19.54
N ARG A 8 -2.66 -27.34 -20.58
CA ARG A 8 -1.41 -26.58 -20.65
C ARG A 8 -1.65 -25.07 -20.72
N ARG A 9 -2.62 -24.61 -21.52
CA ARG A 9 -3.03 -23.19 -21.57
C ARG A 9 -3.62 -22.70 -20.24
N TRP A 10 -4.39 -23.55 -19.56
CA TRP A 10 -5.01 -23.23 -18.28
C TRP A 10 -3.98 -23.18 -17.14
N SER A 11 -3.00 -24.09 -17.15
CA SER A 11 -1.84 -24.06 -16.24
C SER A 11 -1.03 -22.79 -16.45
N PHE A 12 -0.68 -22.47 -17.70
CA PHE A 12 0.03 -21.24 -18.04
C PHE A 12 -0.74 -20.00 -17.58
N TYR A 13 -2.06 -19.96 -17.78
CA TYR A 13 -2.88 -18.86 -17.28
C TYR A 13 -2.82 -18.72 -15.75
N MET A 14 -2.91 -19.83 -15.01
CA MET A 14 -2.83 -19.82 -13.54
C MET A 14 -1.45 -19.43 -13.01
N ASP A 15 -0.38 -19.70 -13.76
CA ASP A 15 0.98 -19.30 -13.39
C ASP A 15 1.22 -17.80 -13.61
N PHE A 16 0.64 -17.20 -14.66
CA PHE A 16 0.80 -15.78 -14.97
C PHE A 16 -0.20 -14.87 -14.26
N LEU A 17 -1.38 -15.37 -13.89
CA LEU A 17 -2.43 -14.60 -13.23
C LEU A 17 -1.93 -13.84 -11.98
N PRO A 18 -1.17 -14.45 -11.04
CA PRO A 18 -0.65 -13.73 -9.88
C PRO A 18 0.27 -12.56 -10.26
N VAL A 19 1.10 -12.72 -11.30
CA VAL A 19 2.02 -11.67 -11.76
C VAL A 19 1.25 -10.47 -12.30
N VAL A 20 0.24 -10.72 -13.13
CA VAL A 20 -0.61 -9.66 -13.68
C VAL A 20 -1.37 -8.93 -12.56
N VAL A 21 -1.88 -9.66 -11.58
CA VAL A 21 -2.57 -9.07 -10.42
C VAL A 21 -1.64 -8.21 -9.57
N ILE A 22 -0.41 -8.66 -9.31
CA ILE A 22 0.59 -7.88 -8.54
C ILE A 22 0.95 -6.59 -9.27
N ILE A 23 1.28 -6.67 -10.56
CA ILE A 23 1.63 -5.48 -11.37
C ILE A 23 0.44 -4.52 -11.43
N GLY A 24 -0.77 -5.04 -11.64
CA GLY A 24 -1.99 -4.25 -11.67
C GLY A 24 -2.25 -3.54 -10.35
N ASN A 25 -2.07 -4.23 -9.21
CA ASN A 25 -2.25 -3.64 -7.89
C ASN A 25 -1.26 -2.49 -7.66
N GLU A 26 0.02 -2.68 -7.99
CA GLU A 26 1.01 -1.60 -7.84
C GLU A 26 0.73 -0.40 -8.73
N CYS A 27 0.26 -0.63 -9.97
CA CYS A 27 -0.12 0.47 -10.86
C CYS A 27 -1.30 1.27 -10.28
N ILE A 28 -2.30 0.58 -9.70
CA ILE A 28 -3.46 1.21 -9.06
C ILE A 28 -3.01 2.01 -7.84
N ASP A 29 -2.18 1.43 -6.98
CA ASP A 29 -1.68 2.10 -5.78
C ASP A 29 -0.88 3.35 -6.14
N MET A 30 0.08 3.28 -7.07
CA MET A 30 0.83 4.45 -7.53
C MET A 30 -0.07 5.54 -8.13
N GLY A 31 -1.08 5.12 -8.90
CA GLY A 31 -2.09 6.03 -9.45
C GLY A 31 -2.86 6.77 -8.36
N LEU A 32 -3.32 6.05 -7.33
CA LEU A 32 -4.04 6.63 -6.19
C LEU A 32 -3.17 7.57 -5.37
N LEU A 33 -1.93 7.21 -5.05
CA LEU A 33 -1.01 8.07 -4.31
C LEU A 33 -0.72 9.38 -5.07
N THR A 34 -0.53 9.27 -6.39
CA THR A 34 -0.30 10.44 -7.25
C THR A 34 -1.53 11.33 -7.35
N LEU A 35 -2.71 10.73 -7.54
CA LEU A 35 -3.98 11.46 -7.57
C LEU A 35 -4.27 12.16 -6.24
N PHE A 36 -4.02 11.49 -5.12
CA PHE A 36 -4.13 12.06 -3.79
C PHE A 36 -3.21 13.28 -3.63
N LYS A 37 -1.95 13.16 -4.05
CA LYS A 37 -1.01 14.30 -3.99
C LYS A 37 -1.46 15.45 -4.89
N ALA A 38 -1.91 15.16 -6.11
CA ALA A 38 -2.43 16.18 -7.01
C ALA A 38 -3.64 16.93 -6.41
N ALA A 39 -4.55 16.21 -5.77
CA ALA A 39 -5.75 16.80 -5.17
C ALA A 39 -5.44 17.62 -3.90
N THR A 40 -4.51 17.17 -3.06
CA THR A 40 -4.06 17.93 -1.88
C THR A 40 -3.30 19.20 -2.27
N LEU A 41 -2.53 19.18 -3.37
CA LEU A 41 -1.92 20.39 -3.93
C LEU A 41 -2.95 21.43 -4.40
N GLN A 42 -4.16 21.00 -4.77
CA GLN A 42 -5.29 21.89 -5.08
C GLN A 42 -6.09 22.31 -3.83
N GLY A 43 -5.63 21.95 -2.63
CA GLY A 43 -6.25 22.33 -1.35
C GLY A 43 -7.31 21.36 -0.83
N MET A 44 -7.47 20.17 -1.41
CA MET A 44 -8.45 19.19 -0.93
C MET A 44 -8.00 18.53 0.39
N ASN A 45 -8.91 18.42 1.35
CA ASN A 45 -8.65 17.76 2.64
C ASN A 45 -8.56 16.23 2.48
N ASN A 46 -7.61 15.61 3.20
CA ASN A 46 -7.37 14.17 3.21
C ASN A 46 -8.62 13.34 3.51
N HIS A 47 -9.45 13.77 4.47
CA HIS A 47 -10.66 13.06 4.86
C HIS A 47 -11.69 13.03 3.72
N VAL A 48 -11.78 14.12 2.95
CA VAL A 48 -12.68 14.24 1.81
C VAL A 48 -12.23 13.32 0.69
N PHE A 49 -10.93 13.28 0.40
CA PHE A 49 -10.38 12.33 -0.58
C PHE A 49 -10.72 10.88 -0.23
N ILE A 50 -10.47 10.50 1.02
CA ILE A 50 -10.72 9.14 1.51
C ILE A 50 -12.21 8.77 1.38
N ALA A 51 -13.11 9.67 1.78
CA ALA A 51 -14.54 9.46 1.66
C ALA A 51 -14.97 9.22 0.20
N TYR A 52 -14.46 10.02 -0.73
CA TYR A 52 -14.72 9.83 -2.16
C TYR A 52 -14.14 8.53 -2.70
N ALA A 53 -12.90 8.19 -2.35
CA ALA A 53 -12.25 6.96 -2.78
C ALA A 53 -13.06 5.72 -2.35
N TYR A 54 -13.50 5.68 -1.09
CA TYR A 54 -14.34 4.58 -0.59
C TYR A 54 -15.75 4.57 -1.19
N ALA A 55 -16.36 5.74 -1.42
CA ALA A 55 -17.68 5.82 -2.05
C ALA A 55 -17.64 5.30 -3.50
N VAL A 56 -16.64 5.71 -4.28
CA VAL A 56 -16.42 5.23 -5.65
C VAL A 56 -16.11 3.74 -5.64
N GLY A 57 -15.18 3.29 -4.79
CA GLY A 57 -14.83 1.88 -4.66
C GLY A 57 -16.05 1.01 -4.33
N THR A 58 -16.87 1.44 -3.37
CA THR A 58 -18.12 0.75 -3.00
C THR A 58 -19.11 0.74 -4.15
N SER A 59 -19.29 1.86 -4.85
CA SER A 59 -20.23 1.97 -5.98
C SER A 59 -19.85 1.05 -7.15
N VAL A 60 -18.56 0.85 -7.39
CA VAL A 60 -18.05 -0.08 -8.41
C VAL A 60 -18.15 -1.53 -7.95
N LEU A 61 -17.81 -1.81 -6.69
CA LEU A 61 -17.80 -3.18 -6.16
C LEU A 61 -19.22 -3.74 -5.94
N LEU A 62 -20.16 -2.89 -5.51
CA LEU A 62 -21.54 -3.26 -5.21
C LEU A 62 -22.22 -4.02 -6.38
N PRO A 63 -22.28 -3.52 -7.62
CA PRO A 63 -22.88 -4.25 -8.73
C PRO A 63 -22.13 -5.55 -9.01
N VAL A 64 -20.79 -5.56 -8.98
CA VAL A 64 -20.00 -6.77 -9.22
C VAL A 64 -20.35 -7.87 -8.22
N THR A 65 -20.54 -7.53 -6.95
CA THR A 65 -20.93 -8.50 -5.92
C THR A 65 -22.36 -9.04 -6.10
N LEU A 66 -23.28 -8.24 -6.65
CA LEU A 66 -24.66 -8.65 -6.92
C LEU A 66 -24.76 -9.55 -8.17
N PHE A 67 -23.99 -9.26 -9.21
CA PHE A 67 -24.00 -10.05 -10.45
C PHE A 67 -23.19 -11.35 -10.35
N THR A 68 -22.19 -11.41 -9.46
CA THR A 68 -21.41 -12.62 -9.24
C THR A 68 -22.24 -13.64 -8.47
N ARG A 69 -22.88 -14.58 -9.19
CA ARG A 69 -23.69 -15.65 -8.61
C ARG A 69 -22.85 -16.45 -7.60
N ARG A 70 -23.20 -16.32 -6.32
CA ARG A 70 -22.50 -16.89 -5.17
C ARG A 70 -22.53 -18.43 -5.22
N SER A 71 -21.52 -19.04 -5.83
CA SER A 71 -21.40 -20.50 -5.93
C SER A 71 -20.93 -21.16 -4.61
N ARG A 72 -20.43 -20.36 -3.65
CA ARG A 72 -20.03 -20.82 -2.32
C ARG A 72 -21.16 -20.65 -1.31
N VAL A 73 -21.45 -21.71 -0.56
CA VAL A 73 -22.18 -21.64 0.71
C VAL A 73 -21.35 -20.76 1.65
N VAL A 74 -21.82 -19.55 1.93
CA VAL A 74 -21.09 -18.62 2.79
C VAL A 74 -21.48 -18.89 4.24
N PRO A 75 -20.49 -18.97 5.17
CA PRO A 75 -20.77 -19.19 6.58
C PRO A 75 -21.79 -18.18 7.10
N PRO A 76 -22.66 -18.58 8.05
CA PRO A 76 -23.57 -17.64 8.68
C PRO A 76 -22.78 -16.49 9.32
N ILE A 77 -23.23 -15.26 9.06
CA ILE A 77 -22.63 -14.05 9.61
C ILE A 77 -22.81 -14.00 11.14
N SER A 78 -21.79 -14.44 11.87
CA SER A 78 -21.76 -14.29 13.33
C SER A 78 -21.44 -12.85 13.72
N PHE A 79 -22.03 -12.37 14.82
CA PHE A 79 -21.70 -11.07 15.44
C PHE A 79 -20.19 -10.91 15.66
N SER A 80 -19.48 -11.99 16.00
CA SER A 80 -18.02 -11.96 16.18
C SER A 80 -17.27 -11.61 14.88
N ILE A 81 -17.74 -12.10 13.73
CA ILE A 81 -17.13 -11.81 12.43
C ILE A 81 -17.37 -10.35 12.07
N ILE A 82 -18.60 -9.86 12.24
CA ILE A 82 -18.95 -8.45 11.99
C ILE A 82 -18.07 -7.53 12.84
N TRP A 83 -17.96 -7.79 14.15
CA TRP A 83 -17.13 -6.99 15.04
C TRP A 83 -15.66 -7.00 14.63
N LYS A 84 -15.10 -8.17 14.29
CA LYS A 84 -13.72 -8.29 13.79
C LYS A 84 -13.53 -7.52 12.48
N SER A 85 -14.49 -7.57 11.56
CA SER A 85 -14.45 -6.83 10.30
C SER A 85 -14.52 -5.31 10.52
N VAL A 86 -15.31 -4.84 11.49
CA VAL A 86 -15.39 -3.42 11.86
C VAL A 86 -14.05 -2.94 12.44
N LEU A 87 -13.47 -3.70 13.37
CA LEU A 87 -12.14 -3.37 13.93
C LEU A 87 -11.06 -3.36 12.85
N LEU A 88 -11.10 -4.32 11.92
CA LEU A 88 -10.17 -4.39 10.80
C LEU A 88 -10.34 -3.19 9.85
N GLY A 89 -11.58 -2.78 9.57
CA GLY A 89 -11.88 -1.58 8.79
C GLY A 89 -11.39 -0.30 9.48
N ALA A 90 -11.64 -0.15 10.79
CA ALA A 90 -11.17 1.00 11.56
C ALA A 90 -9.63 1.11 11.59
N LEU A 91 -8.94 -0.02 11.73
CA LEU A 91 -7.48 -0.09 11.65
C LEU A 91 -6.98 0.37 10.27
N GLY A 92 -7.58 -0.12 9.19
CA GLY A 92 -7.21 0.26 7.81
C GLY A 92 -7.48 1.73 7.51
N CYS A 93 -8.63 2.26 7.93
CA CYS A 93 -8.94 3.69 7.79
C CYS A 93 -7.94 4.57 8.53
N THR A 94 -7.56 4.18 9.76
CA THR A 94 -6.60 4.92 10.57
C THR A 94 -5.21 4.92 9.91
N SER A 95 -4.76 3.77 9.40
CA SER A 95 -3.48 3.68 8.69
C SER A 95 -3.49 4.58 7.45
N GLN A 96 -4.53 4.50 6.62
CA GLN A 96 -4.63 5.33 5.40
C GLN A 96 -4.62 6.82 5.70
N ILE A 97 -5.35 7.28 6.73
CA ILE A 97 -5.32 8.69 7.14
C ILE A 97 -3.88 9.10 7.48
N LEU A 98 -3.16 8.27 8.24
CA LEU A 98 -1.77 8.52 8.61
C LEU A 98 -0.85 8.57 7.38
N GLY A 99 -1.00 7.63 6.45
CA GLY A 99 -0.25 7.57 5.20
C GLY A 99 -0.48 8.79 4.33
N TYR A 100 -1.74 9.21 4.18
CA TYR A 100 -2.12 10.40 3.43
C TYR A 100 -1.61 11.70 4.05
N ILE A 101 -1.60 11.81 5.39
CA ILE A 101 -0.92 12.92 6.07
C ILE A 101 0.59 12.88 5.76
N GLY A 102 1.22 11.71 5.83
CA GLY A 102 2.63 11.52 5.45
C GLY A 102 2.93 11.95 4.01
N ILE A 103 2.10 11.59 3.04
CA ILE A 103 2.23 11.99 1.63
C ILE A 103 2.01 13.49 1.45
N SER A 104 1.09 14.09 2.21
CA SER A 104 0.86 15.53 2.17
C SER A 104 2.13 16.30 2.52
N TYR A 105 2.87 15.84 3.54
CA TYR A 105 4.18 16.41 3.94
C TYR A 105 5.36 15.94 3.08
N SER A 106 5.18 14.95 2.21
CA SER A 106 6.25 14.40 1.36
C SER A 106 5.82 14.20 -0.10
N SER A 107 6.14 13.06 -0.70
CA SER A 107 5.86 12.73 -2.10
C SER A 107 5.30 11.31 -2.23
N PRO A 108 4.48 11.04 -3.26
CA PRO A 108 4.04 9.69 -3.62
C PRO A 108 5.21 8.72 -3.80
N THR A 109 6.34 9.19 -4.33
CA THR A 109 7.55 8.39 -4.52
C THR A 109 8.18 7.96 -3.21
N LEU A 110 8.22 8.83 -2.19
CA LEU A 110 8.72 8.46 -0.87
C LEU A 110 7.81 7.41 -0.23
N ALA A 111 6.48 7.59 -0.32
CA ALA A 111 5.52 6.60 0.15
C ALA A 111 5.72 5.25 -0.53
N SER A 112 5.79 5.22 -1.87
CA SER A 112 6.13 4.02 -2.64
C SER A 112 7.42 3.34 -2.18
N ALA A 113 8.48 4.11 -1.93
CA ALA A 113 9.76 3.58 -1.47
C ALA A 113 9.65 2.92 -0.11
N ILE A 114 8.97 3.55 0.85
CA ILE A 114 8.74 2.96 2.18
C ILE A 114 7.76 1.79 2.07
N GLY A 115 6.80 1.83 1.16
CA GLY A 115 5.84 0.76 0.88
C GLY A 115 6.50 -0.55 0.45
N ASN A 116 7.67 -0.48 -0.19
CA ASN A 116 8.47 -1.66 -0.48
C ASN A 116 8.89 -2.44 0.79
N LEU A 117 8.77 -1.87 2.00
CA LEU A 117 9.04 -2.54 3.26
C LEU A 117 7.89 -3.42 3.77
N ILE A 118 6.69 -3.37 3.16
CA ILE A 118 5.54 -4.19 3.60
C ILE A 118 5.89 -5.69 3.69
N PRO A 119 6.56 -6.32 2.70
CA PRO A 119 6.93 -7.74 2.81
C PRO A 119 7.87 -8.01 3.99
N ALA A 120 8.82 -7.11 4.26
CA ALA A 120 9.75 -7.23 5.38
C ALA A 120 9.04 -7.09 6.74
N PHE A 121 8.15 -6.10 6.89
CA PHE A 121 7.33 -5.95 8.11
C PHE A 121 6.40 -7.14 8.31
N THR A 122 5.75 -7.61 7.25
CA THR A 122 4.86 -8.77 7.29
C THR A 122 5.61 -10.02 7.73
N PHE A 123 6.81 -10.26 7.20
CA PHE A 123 7.66 -11.37 7.61
C PHE A 123 8.11 -11.25 9.08
N MET A 124 8.55 -10.06 9.50
CA MET A 124 8.93 -9.80 10.88
C MET A 124 7.78 -10.10 11.85
N LEU A 125 6.57 -9.62 11.55
CA LEU A 125 5.36 -9.91 12.33
C LEU A 125 5.02 -11.40 12.33
N ALA A 126 5.15 -12.09 11.20
CA ALA A 126 4.91 -13.53 11.11
C ALA A 126 5.87 -14.34 12.02
N VAL A 127 7.12 -13.92 12.11
CA VAL A 127 8.11 -14.52 13.03
C VAL A 127 7.77 -14.19 14.49
N THR A 128 7.50 -12.92 14.83
CA THR A 128 7.18 -12.49 16.20
C THR A 128 5.92 -13.16 16.74
N PHE A 129 4.88 -13.30 15.91
CA PHE A 129 3.65 -14.01 16.28
C PHE A 129 3.75 -15.54 16.17
N ARG A 130 4.95 -16.08 15.88
CA ARG A 130 5.20 -17.52 15.68
C ARG A 130 4.28 -18.17 14.64
N MET A 131 3.81 -17.40 13.66
CA MET A 131 3.08 -17.90 12.51
C MET A 131 4.01 -18.64 11.54
N GLU A 132 5.30 -18.29 11.57
CA GLU A 132 6.35 -18.85 10.75
C GLU A 132 7.37 -19.59 11.61
N LYS A 133 7.65 -20.87 11.31
CA LYS A 133 8.76 -21.60 11.93
C LYS A 133 10.04 -21.36 11.12
N LEU A 134 10.94 -20.54 11.66
CA LEU A 134 12.25 -20.34 11.05
C LEU A 134 13.06 -21.64 11.16
N SER A 135 13.33 -22.25 10.01
CA SER A 135 14.26 -23.36 9.90
C SER A 135 15.28 -23.00 8.84
N ALA A 136 16.54 -22.86 9.24
CA ALA A 136 17.65 -22.53 8.33
C ALA A 136 17.81 -23.55 7.18
N LYS A 137 17.28 -24.76 7.36
CA LYS A 137 17.28 -25.83 6.35
C LYS A 137 16.10 -25.73 5.38
N SER A 138 15.06 -24.95 5.69
CA SER A 138 13.87 -24.79 4.85
C SER A 138 14.11 -23.78 3.74
N ARG A 139 13.96 -24.23 2.49
CA ARG A 139 14.03 -23.36 1.30
C ARG A 139 13.00 -22.23 1.35
N SER A 140 11.81 -22.50 1.88
CA SER A 140 10.77 -21.47 2.02
C SER A 140 11.13 -20.40 3.05
N SER A 141 11.75 -20.77 4.17
CA SER A 141 12.21 -19.82 5.18
C SER A 141 13.32 -18.93 4.62
N ASN A 142 14.28 -19.53 3.90
CA ASN A 142 15.39 -18.80 3.29
C ASN A 142 14.92 -17.86 2.17
N ALA A 143 13.95 -18.28 1.36
CA ALA A 143 13.35 -17.43 0.33
C ALA A 143 12.66 -16.19 0.93
N LYS A 144 11.94 -16.35 2.04
CA LYS A 144 11.28 -15.22 2.73
C LYS A 144 12.26 -14.24 3.36
N VAL A 145 13.34 -14.75 3.96
CA VAL A 145 14.44 -13.90 4.48
C VAL A 145 15.10 -13.13 3.33
N MET A 146 15.45 -13.80 2.24
CA MET A 146 16.07 -13.15 1.08
C MET A 146 15.13 -12.11 0.46
N GLY A 147 13.85 -12.44 0.31
CA GLY A 147 12.82 -11.51 -0.16
C GLY A 147 12.71 -10.27 0.73
N SER A 148 12.80 -10.43 2.06
CA SER A 148 12.79 -9.31 3.02
C SER A 148 14.03 -8.43 2.87
N ILE A 149 15.22 -9.01 2.70
CA ILE A 149 16.47 -8.26 2.47
C ILE A 149 16.39 -7.46 1.16
N ILE A 150 15.91 -8.09 0.08
CA ILE A 150 15.73 -7.45 -1.22
C ILE A 150 14.71 -6.30 -1.13
N SER A 151 13.62 -6.50 -0.39
CA SER A 151 12.59 -5.48 -0.10
C SER A 151 13.18 -4.25 0.62
N ILE A 152 13.96 -4.47 1.68
CA ILE A 152 14.65 -3.39 2.42
C ILE A 152 15.67 -2.67 1.51
N ALA A 153 16.47 -3.42 0.77
CA ALA A 153 17.45 -2.85 -0.15
C ALA A 153 16.76 -2.01 -1.24
N GLY A 154 15.66 -2.50 -1.82
CA GLY A 154 14.87 -1.78 -2.83
C GLY A 154 14.30 -0.46 -2.30
N ALA A 155 13.80 -0.45 -1.06
CA ALA A 155 13.33 0.76 -0.39
C ALA A 155 14.44 1.82 -0.25
N PHE A 156 15.63 1.40 0.20
CA PHE A 156 16.78 2.31 0.32
C PHE A 156 17.27 2.83 -1.02
N VAL A 157 17.39 1.96 -2.03
CA VAL A 157 17.76 2.38 -3.39
C VAL A 157 16.77 3.41 -3.91
N LEU A 158 15.46 3.17 -3.83
CA LEU A 158 14.45 4.11 -4.33
C LEU A 158 14.44 5.43 -3.54
N THR A 159 14.68 5.39 -2.22
CA THR A 159 14.73 6.58 -1.37
C THR A 159 15.96 7.46 -1.66
N PHE A 160 17.13 6.84 -1.88
CA PHE A 160 18.38 7.57 -2.15
C PHE A 160 18.63 7.84 -3.63
N TYR A 161 17.84 7.24 -4.52
CA TYR A 161 17.98 7.47 -5.96
C TYR A 161 17.57 8.90 -6.32
N LYS A 162 18.56 9.73 -6.61
CA LYS A 162 18.35 11.07 -7.18
C LYS A 162 18.19 10.97 -8.70
N GLY A 163 16.98 10.68 -9.15
CA GLY A 163 16.62 10.78 -10.57
C GLY A 163 16.49 12.24 -11.03
N PRO A 164 16.71 12.54 -12.32
CA PRO A 164 16.44 13.87 -12.86
C PRO A 164 14.96 14.26 -12.64
N PRO A 165 14.66 15.51 -12.24
CA PRO A 165 13.30 15.95 -11.99
C PRO A 165 12.49 15.91 -13.29
N ILE A 166 11.53 14.99 -13.35
CA ILE A 166 10.63 14.76 -14.50
C ILE A 166 9.50 15.80 -14.63
N LEU A 167 9.38 16.71 -13.67
CA LEU A 167 8.45 17.84 -13.73
C LEU A 167 9.23 19.14 -13.56
N GLN A 168 9.53 19.81 -14.68
CA GLN A 168 9.76 21.25 -14.66
C GLN A 168 8.44 21.90 -14.25
N SER A 169 8.26 22.08 -12.95
CA SER A 169 7.15 22.85 -12.43
C SER A 169 7.37 24.31 -12.87
N SER A 170 6.71 24.69 -13.97
CA SER A 170 6.56 26.08 -14.37
C SER A 170 5.63 26.74 -13.34
N TYR A 171 6.18 27.01 -12.15
CA TYR A 171 5.56 27.93 -11.20
C TYR A 171 5.71 29.33 -11.80
N THR A 172 4.63 29.83 -12.38
CA THR A 172 4.49 31.27 -12.62
C THR A 172 4.61 31.98 -11.27
N HIS A 173 5.76 32.60 -11.05
CA HIS A 173 6.04 33.54 -9.97
C HIS A 173 4.94 34.61 -9.95
N ILE A 174 4.12 34.62 -8.89
CA ILE A 174 3.44 35.84 -8.45
C ILE A 174 4.13 36.27 -7.17
N SER A 175 4.83 37.40 -7.29
CA SER A 175 5.70 38.03 -6.32
C SER A 175 4.99 38.46 -5.03
N SER A 176 5.63 38.23 -3.88
CA SER A 176 5.68 39.22 -2.79
C SER A 176 6.87 38.94 -1.86
N PRO A 177 7.68 39.95 -1.47
CA PRO A 177 8.91 39.74 -0.70
C PRO A 177 8.70 40.06 0.79
N ILE A 178 8.81 39.08 1.69
CA ILE A 178 9.17 39.32 3.10
C ILE A 178 9.98 38.12 3.62
N HIS A 179 11.22 38.41 4.00
CA HIS A 179 12.14 37.74 4.93
C HIS A 179 12.11 36.21 5.19
N GLN A 180 13.34 35.65 5.13
CA GLN A 180 13.89 34.46 5.79
C GLN A 180 14.08 33.17 4.94
N PRO A 181 15.20 33.06 4.20
CA PRO A 181 15.60 31.81 3.53
C PRO A 181 16.10 30.71 4.48
N VAL A 182 16.34 31.02 5.76
CA VAL A 182 17.05 30.13 6.71
C VAL A 182 16.09 29.26 7.55
N GLU A 183 14.85 29.70 7.79
CA GLU A 183 13.82 28.87 8.44
C GLU A 183 13.15 27.88 7.49
N PHE A 184 13.05 28.22 6.19
CA PHE A 184 12.47 27.34 5.17
C PHE A 184 13.27 26.02 5.07
N LEU A 185 14.60 26.08 5.04
CA LEU A 185 15.46 24.89 4.96
C LEU A 185 15.34 23.99 6.22
N LYS A 186 15.20 24.57 7.42
CA LYS A 186 14.99 23.81 8.66
C LYS A 186 13.57 23.19 8.76
N SER A 187 12.56 23.87 8.21
CA SER A 187 11.18 23.37 8.17
C SER A 187 10.98 22.26 7.13
N VAL A 188 11.72 22.33 6.00
CA VAL A 188 11.68 21.32 4.94
C VAL A 188 12.35 20.02 5.40
N ASP A 189 13.47 20.08 6.14
CA ASP A 189 14.14 18.88 6.65
C ASP A 189 13.37 18.18 7.78
N SER A 190 12.74 18.95 8.68
CA SER A 190 11.94 18.38 9.79
C SER A 190 10.60 17.81 9.32
N SER A 191 9.93 18.45 8.36
CA SER A 191 8.68 17.93 7.77
C SER A 191 8.89 16.65 6.97
N TRP A 192 10.03 16.52 6.28
CA TRP A 192 10.37 15.29 5.55
C TRP A 192 10.64 14.10 6.48
N ALA A 193 11.36 14.32 7.59
CA ALA A 193 11.59 13.27 8.58
C ALA A 193 10.28 12.81 9.26
N ILE A 194 9.41 13.75 9.61
CA ILE A 194 8.06 13.46 10.14
C ILE A 194 7.26 12.64 9.13
N ALA A 195 7.27 13.03 7.86
CA ALA A 195 6.60 12.28 6.80
C ALA A 195 7.12 10.84 6.68
N GLY A 196 8.44 10.64 6.72
CA GLY A 196 9.04 9.31 6.69
C GLY A 196 8.59 8.44 7.87
N VAL A 197 8.52 9.00 9.08
CA VAL A 197 8.02 8.29 10.27
C VAL A 197 6.53 7.95 10.10
N LEU A 198 5.69 8.90 9.69
CA LEU A 198 4.26 8.68 9.48
C LEU A 198 3.99 7.57 8.45
N LEU A 199 4.73 7.58 7.34
CA LEU A 199 4.64 6.56 6.30
C LEU A 199 5.13 5.20 6.78
N THR A 200 6.21 5.16 7.56
CA THR A 200 6.71 3.90 8.14
C THR A 200 5.68 3.29 9.08
N VAL A 201 5.03 4.10 9.91
CA VAL A 201 3.94 3.64 10.80
C VAL A 201 2.73 3.18 10.00
N ASP A 202 2.33 3.88 8.94
CA ASP A 202 1.25 3.45 8.05
C ASP A 202 1.54 2.07 7.44
N TYR A 203 2.68 1.87 6.78
CA TYR A 203 2.99 0.58 6.15
C TYR A 203 3.21 -0.56 7.17
N PHE A 204 3.65 -0.25 8.38
CA PHE A 204 3.70 -1.22 9.48
C PHE A 204 2.29 -1.61 9.94
N MET A 205 1.38 -0.64 10.14
CA MET A 205 -0.03 -0.89 10.43
C MET A 205 -0.73 -1.64 9.29
N GLY A 206 -0.42 -1.31 8.03
CA GLY A 206 -0.90 -2.02 6.84
C GLY A 206 -0.45 -3.48 6.84
N SER A 207 0.77 -3.78 7.26
CA SER A 207 1.27 -5.16 7.40
C SER A 207 0.49 -5.94 8.46
N ILE A 208 0.17 -5.31 9.60
CA ILE A 208 -0.71 -5.90 10.62
C ILE A 208 -2.11 -6.16 10.04
N TRP A 209 -2.64 -5.17 9.32
CA TRP A 209 -3.95 -5.25 8.67
C TRP A 209 -4.03 -6.42 7.68
N TYR A 210 -3.04 -6.60 6.81
CA TYR A 210 -2.98 -7.73 5.87
C TYR A 210 -2.97 -9.09 6.60
N ILE A 211 -2.17 -9.22 7.66
CA ILE A 211 -2.13 -10.46 8.46
C ILE A 211 -3.49 -10.77 9.09
N LEU A 212 -4.14 -9.75 9.66
CA LEU A 212 -5.46 -9.91 10.28
C LEU A 212 -6.55 -10.20 9.23
N GLN A 213 -6.46 -9.60 8.05
CA GLN A 213 -7.39 -9.83 6.94
C GLN A 213 -7.32 -11.28 6.48
N VAL A 214 -6.12 -11.82 6.25
CA VAL A 214 -5.93 -13.21 5.84
C VAL A 214 -6.52 -14.18 6.88
N LYS A 215 -6.31 -13.92 8.18
CA LYS A 215 -6.88 -14.74 9.28
C LYS A 215 -8.40 -14.63 9.42
N LEU A 216 -9.01 -13.56 8.90
CA LEU A 216 -10.45 -13.37 8.95
C LEU A 216 -11.12 -14.04 7.74
N VAL A 217 -10.45 -14.04 6.60
CA VAL A 217 -10.96 -14.59 5.33
C VAL A 217 -10.73 -16.10 5.19
N LEU A 218 -9.60 -16.62 5.70
CA LEU A 218 -9.27 -18.05 5.75
C LEU A 218 -9.81 -18.71 7.02
#